data_AF-A0A3F2RC66-F1
#
_entry.id   AF-A0A3F2RC66-F1
#
_cell.length_a   1.000
_cell.length_b   1.000
_cell.length_c   1.000
_cell.angle_alpha   90.00
_cell.angle_beta   90.00
_cell.angle_gamma   90.00
#
_symmetry.space_group_name_H-M   'P 1'
#
loop_
_entity.id
_entity.type
_entity.pdbx_description
1 polymer ?
#
loop_
_entity_poly.entity_id
_entity_poly.type
_entity_poly.pdbx_seq_one_letter_code
_entity_poly.pdbx_strand_id
1 'polypeptide(L)'
;TLDARPLLDENTIGVGAILGSTFNGEFENIKEIHDMLVEENKLHNWNIPLHVDAASGGFIAPFISPDLLWDFRLPNVKSINVSGHKFGLVYAGMGWAIWREKEDLPDGLVFHVNYLGGDQSSFTLNFSKGAGNVVAQYYNLLRFGFDGYRRTMETSMENADYLREALEDTEFFDIVDKAHMPLVAFALKDTSSYSCFDIQEKLKTRGWIVPAYTCSKGAESMVIMRVVVKQNFSCQMAKMLVQDILHAVTALEHHAWFVHISPSKEC
;
A
#
# COMPACT_ATOMS: atom_id res chain seq x y z
N THR A 1 13.80 9.20 -4.21
CA THR A 1 13.10 10.31 -3.52
C THR A 1 13.57 11.68 -3.98
N LEU A 2 14.87 11.91 -4.21
CA LEU A 2 15.38 13.18 -4.76
C LEU A 2 15.02 13.41 -6.25
N ASP A 3 14.46 12.41 -6.93
CA ASP A 3 14.04 12.48 -8.33
C ASP A 3 12.89 13.47 -8.58
N ALA A 4 12.19 13.88 -7.51
CA ALA A 4 11.14 14.90 -7.60
C ALA A 4 11.70 16.32 -7.77
N ARG A 5 12.88 16.62 -7.22
CA ARG A 5 13.49 17.97 -7.25
C ARG A 5 13.59 18.57 -8.66
N PRO A 6 14.12 17.87 -9.68
CA PRO A 6 14.20 18.41 -11.04
C PRO A 6 12.84 18.59 -11.74
N LEU A 7 11.74 18.14 -11.14
CA LEU A 7 10.38 18.28 -11.68
C LEU A 7 9.62 19.49 -11.08
N LEU A 8 10.20 20.16 -10.08
CA LEU A 8 9.57 21.30 -9.42
C LEU A 8 9.77 22.58 -10.23
N ASP A 9 8.70 23.37 -10.33
CA ASP A 9 8.68 24.69 -10.94
C ASP A 9 7.64 25.60 -10.25
N GLU A 10 7.54 26.85 -10.70
CA GLU A 10 6.58 27.83 -10.15
C GLU A 10 5.10 27.47 -10.36
N ASN A 11 4.80 26.49 -11.22
CA ASN A 11 3.44 26.03 -11.49
C ASN A 11 3.06 24.80 -10.67
N THR A 12 3.98 24.28 -9.86
CA THR A 12 3.76 23.09 -9.05
C THR A 12 2.81 23.38 -7.89
N ILE A 13 1.60 22.82 -7.94
CA ILE A 13 0.56 23.03 -6.91
C ILE A 13 0.83 22.30 -5.59
N GLY A 14 1.76 21.33 -5.60
CA GLY A 14 2.11 20.50 -4.46
C GLY A 14 2.82 19.23 -4.88
N VAL A 15 3.46 18.59 -3.92
CA VAL A 15 4.05 17.25 -4.08
C VAL A 15 3.16 16.24 -3.37
N GLY A 16 2.85 15.14 -4.06
CA GLY A 16 2.20 13.97 -3.45
C GLY A 16 3.24 12.92 -3.11
N ALA A 17 3.30 12.52 -1.84
CA ALA A 17 4.18 11.46 -1.38
C ALA A 17 3.36 10.29 -0.79
N ILE A 18 3.83 9.07 -0.98
CA ILE A 18 3.06 7.85 -0.71
C ILE A 18 3.60 7.15 0.54
N LEU A 19 2.79 7.10 1.59
CA LEU A 19 3.07 6.29 2.77
C LEU A 19 2.45 4.90 2.59
N GLY A 20 3.16 4.05 1.85
CA GLY A 20 2.81 2.66 1.60
C GLY A 20 2.41 2.44 0.14
N SER A 21 3.43 2.31 -0.71
CA SER A 21 3.30 2.01 -2.12
C SER A 21 2.39 0.82 -2.36
N THR A 22 1.51 0.93 -3.35
CA THR A 22 0.69 -0.22 -3.76
C THR A 22 1.53 -1.30 -4.42
N PHE A 23 2.73 -1.02 -4.95
CA PHE A 23 3.52 -2.03 -5.64
C PHE A 23 4.20 -3.00 -4.66
N ASN A 24 5.07 -2.48 -3.79
CA ASN A 24 5.91 -3.26 -2.88
C ASN A 24 5.73 -2.90 -1.40
N GLY A 25 4.76 -2.05 -1.08
CA GLY A 25 4.46 -1.68 0.30
C GLY A 25 5.42 -0.69 0.95
N GLU A 26 6.38 -0.18 0.21
CA GLU A 26 7.39 0.73 0.74
C GLU A 26 6.80 2.08 1.12
N PHE A 27 7.18 2.58 2.30
CA PHE A 27 7.04 3.98 2.66
C PHE A 27 8.07 4.82 1.91
N GLU A 28 7.61 5.78 1.11
CA GLU A 28 8.50 6.85 0.64
C GLU A 28 9.06 7.63 1.82
N ASN A 29 10.27 8.16 1.67
CA ASN A 29 10.90 8.96 2.72
C ASN A 29 10.29 10.37 2.78
N ILE A 30 9.11 10.47 3.42
CA ILE A 30 8.34 11.71 3.53
C ILE A 30 9.15 12.83 4.19
N LYS A 31 9.99 12.50 5.17
CA LYS A 31 10.87 13.47 5.82
C LYS A 31 11.89 14.06 4.84
N GLU A 32 12.54 13.22 4.05
CA GLU A 32 13.51 13.69 3.05
C GLU A 32 12.85 14.54 1.96
N ILE A 33 11.65 14.14 1.49
CA ILE A 33 10.86 14.94 0.53
C ILE A 33 10.50 16.30 1.16
N HIS A 34 10.06 16.29 2.42
CA HIS A 34 9.78 17.52 3.16
C HIS A 34 11.00 18.44 3.27
N ASP A 35 12.14 17.91 3.68
CA ASP A 35 13.37 18.70 3.85
C ASP A 35 13.83 19.30 2.51
N MET A 36 13.72 18.55 1.41
CA MET A 36 13.94 19.04 0.05
C MET A 36 13.00 20.20 -0.29
N LEU A 37 11.70 20.08 0.01
CA LEU A 37 10.73 21.15 -0.25
C LEU A 37 10.99 22.41 0.59
N VAL A 38 11.49 22.26 1.82
CA VAL A 38 11.90 23.41 2.65
C VAL A 38 13.02 24.19 1.96
N GLU A 39 14.02 23.49 1.40
CA GLU A 39 15.12 24.12 0.66
C GLU A 39 14.63 24.82 -0.61
N GLU A 40 13.83 24.14 -1.44
CA GLU A 40 13.32 24.67 -2.71
C GLU A 40 12.40 25.88 -2.50
N ASN A 41 11.47 25.79 -1.55
CA ASN A 41 10.59 26.91 -1.20
C ASN A 41 11.39 28.13 -0.75
N LYS A 42 12.47 27.92 0.03
CA LYS A 42 13.34 29.02 0.48
C LYS A 42 14.17 29.60 -0.66
N LEU A 43 14.72 28.76 -1.54
CA LEU A 43 15.60 29.17 -2.63
C LEU A 43 14.85 30.00 -3.68
N HIS A 44 13.65 29.54 -4.05
CA HIS A 44 12.86 30.13 -5.12
C HIS A 44 11.75 31.07 -4.64
N ASN A 45 11.60 31.23 -3.32
CA ASN A 45 10.47 31.95 -2.71
C ASN A 45 9.12 31.38 -3.16
N TRP A 46 9.03 30.05 -3.22
CA TRP A 46 7.79 29.31 -3.48
C TRP A 46 7.10 28.91 -2.17
N ASN A 47 5.90 28.37 -2.30
CA ASN A 47 5.14 27.80 -1.18
C ASN A 47 4.50 26.46 -1.58
N ILE A 48 5.31 25.56 -2.16
CA ILE A 48 4.88 24.24 -2.61
C ILE A 48 4.55 23.38 -1.38
N PRO A 49 3.29 22.93 -1.21
CA PRO A 49 2.88 22.07 -0.09
C PRO A 49 3.18 20.59 -0.36
N LEU A 50 3.17 19.79 0.70
CA LEU A 50 3.23 18.34 0.66
C LEU A 50 1.88 17.73 1.05
N HIS A 51 1.36 16.86 0.19
CA HIS A 51 0.24 15.97 0.48
C HIS A 51 0.77 14.55 0.71
N VAL A 52 0.29 13.87 1.75
CA VAL A 52 0.65 12.47 2.00
C VAL A 52 -0.53 11.55 1.69
N ASP A 53 -0.39 10.75 0.64
CA ASP A 53 -1.25 9.61 0.40
C ASP A 53 -0.88 8.49 1.38
N ALA A 54 -1.52 8.50 2.54
CA ALA A 54 -1.39 7.48 3.56
C ALA A 54 -2.55 6.47 3.49
N ALA A 55 -3.08 6.17 2.29
CA ALA A 55 -4.28 5.34 2.15
C ALA A 55 -4.18 4.02 2.92
N SER A 56 -3.03 3.34 2.85
CA SER A 56 -2.73 2.15 3.66
C SER A 56 -1.95 2.50 4.93
N GLY A 57 -0.81 3.18 4.79
CA GLY A 57 0.14 3.41 5.89
C GLY A 57 -0.40 4.27 7.03
N GLY A 58 -1.44 5.08 6.80
CA GLY A 58 -2.01 5.97 7.80
C GLY A 58 -2.70 5.26 8.98
N PHE A 59 -3.07 3.99 8.83
CA PHE A 59 -3.53 3.13 9.92
C PHE A 59 -2.51 2.04 10.32
N ILE A 60 -1.26 2.14 9.85
CA ILE A 60 -0.17 1.23 10.18
C ILE A 60 0.91 1.98 10.97
N ALA A 61 1.54 2.97 10.33
CA ALA A 61 2.71 3.67 10.85
C ALA A 61 2.50 4.27 12.25
N PRO A 62 1.36 4.90 12.60
CA PRO A 62 1.16 5.41 13.96
C PRO A 62 1.32 4.36 15.07
N PHE A 63 1.02 3.09 14.77
CA PHE A 63 0.93 2.06 15.79
C PHE A 63 2.22 1.25 15.95
N ILE A 64 2.92 0.98 14.85
CA ILE A 64 4.13 0.14 14.81
C ILE A 64 5.41 0.90 14.49
N SER A 65 5.32 2.16 14.07
CA SER A 65 6.46 3.03 13.79
C SER A 65 6.17 4.48 14.22
N PRO A 66 5.82 4.71 15.50
CA PRO A 66 5.35 6.02 15.98
C PRO A 66 6.40 7.13 15.82
N ASP A 67 7.69 6.80 15.84
CA ASP A 67 8.79 7.76 15.72
C ASP A 67 9.06 8.18 14.26
N LEU A 68 8.49 7.47 13.27
CA LEU A 68 8.62 7.83 11.86
C LEU A 68 7.97 9.20 11.64
N LEU A 69 8.73 10.16 11.12
CA LEU A 69 8.24 11.48 10.76
C LEU A 69 7.65 11.45 9.35
N TRP A 70 6.33 11.46 9.26
CA TRP A 70 5.59 11.43 7.99
C TRP A 70 4.32 12.27 7.98
N ASP A 71 3.80 12.65 9.14
CA ASP A 71 2.50 13.32 9.30
C ASP A 71 2.65 14.84 9.53
N PHE A 72 1.63 15.47 10.11
CA PHE A 72 1.60 16.90 10.45
C PHE A 72 2.71 17.36 11.42
N ARG A 73 3.54 16.48 11.99
CA ARG A 73 4.80 16.89 12.63
C ARG A 73 5.73 17.62 11.64
N LEU A 74 5.59 17.38 10.34
CA LEU A 74 6.32 18.05 9.27
C LEU A 74 5.52 19.29 8.78
N PRO A 75 6.03 20.53 8.92
CA PRO A 75 5.27 21.75 8.64
C PRO A 75 4.73 21.92 7.21
N ASN A 76 5.44 21.41 6.20
CA ASN A 76 4.98 21.48 4.81
C ASN A 76 3.93 20.40 4.48
N VAL A 77 3.69 19.42 5.36
CA VAL A 77 2.55 18.49 5.19
C VAL A 77 1.27 19.25 5.50
N LYS A 78 0.49 19.55 4.45
CA LYS A 78 -0.75 20.35 4.51
C LYS A 78 -2.01 19.52 4.47
N SER A 79 -1.95 18.31 3.92
CA SER A 79 -3.07 17.38 3.93
C SER A 79 -2.63 15.93 3.87
N ILE A 80 -3.45 15.06 4.43
CA ILE A 80 -3.23 13.61 4.49
C ILE A 80 -4.54 12.91 4.16
N ASN A 81 -4.50 11.90 3.29
CA ASN A 81 -5.61 10.96 3.14
C ASN A 81 -5.33 9.62 3.79
N VAL A 82 -6.37 8.93 4.27
CA VAL A 82 -6.26 7.56 4.77
C VAL A 82 -7.54 6.76 4.48
N SER A 83 -7.42 5.49 4.11
CA SER A 83 -8.57 4.63 3.82
C SER A 83 -8.95 3.79 5.04
N GLY A 84 -10.09 4.12 5.66
CA GLY A 84 -10.66 3.34 6.78
C GLY A 84 -10.93 1.88 6.42
N HIS A 85 -11.26 1.63 5.14
CA HIS A 85 -11.54 0.28 4.64
C HIS A 85 -10.30 -0.53 4.23
N LYS A 86 -9.10 0.02 4.42
CA LYS A 86 -7.84 -0.72 4.27
C LYS A 86 -7.40 -1.25 5.64
N PHE A 87 -6.47 -0.58 6.30
CA PHE A 87 -5.98 -0.96 7.63
C PHE A 87 -6.73 -0.24 8.77
N GLY A 88 -7.73 0.61 8.44
CA GLY A 88 -8.65 1.17 9.45
C GLY A 88 -9.70 0.17 9.96
N LEU A 89 -9.70 -1.07 9.45
CA LEU A 89 -10.50 -2.23 9.88
C LEU A 89 -12.01 -2.12 9.62
N VAL A 90 -12.43 -1.28 8.66
CA VAL A 90 -13.83 -1.16 8.24
C VAL A 90 -14.05 -1.87 6.90
N TYR A 91 -15.29 -2.25 6.60
CA TYR A 91 -15.65 -2.72 5.25
C TYR A 91 -15.55 -1.62 4.20
N ALA A 92 -15.56 -2.02 2.92
CA ALA A 92 -15.39 -1.12 1.77
C ALA A 92 -16.35 0.09 1.82
N GLY A 93 -15.83 1.26 1.42
CA GLY A 93 -16.59 2.52 1.35
C GLY A 93 -16.34 3.50 2.50
N MET A 94 -15.13 3.53 3.06
CA MET A 94 -14.71 4.52 4.07
C MET A 94 -13.33 5.10 3.82
N GLY A 95 -13.22 6.42 3.77
CA GLY A 95 -11.96 7.16 3.65
C GLY A 95 -12.04 8.49 4.38
N TRP A 96 -10.87 9.02 4.73
CA TRP A 96 -10.69 10.28 5.44
C TRP A 96 -9.69 11.13 4.67
N ALA A 97 -9.96 12.43 4.61
CA ALA A 97 -9.02 13.44 4.18
C ALA A 97 -8.98 14.51 5.28
N ILE A 98 -7.78 14.86 5.71
CA ILE A 98 -7.55 15.77 6.84
C ILE A 98 -6.61 16.87 6.32
N TRP A 99 -6.97 18.12 6.59
CA TRP A 99 -6.12 19.28 6.37
C TRP A 99 -5.46 19.69 7.68
N ARG A 100 -4.25 20.23 7.58
CA ARG A 100 -3.47 20.64 8.74
C ARG A 100 -4.15 21.80 9.46
N GLU A 101 -4.35 22.90 8.74
CA GLU A 101 -5.04 24.09 9.24
C GLU A 101 -6.27 24.42 8.38
N LYS A 102 -7.10 25.35 8.83
CA LYS A 102 -8.29 25.78 8.07
C LYS A 102 -7.89 26.40 6.73
N GLU A 103 -6.82 27.19 6.73
CA GLU A 103 -6.34 27.93 5.56
C GLU A 103 -5.80 27.02 4.45
N ASP A 104 -5.47 25.76 4.77
CA ASP A 104 -5.01 24.76 3.79
C ASP A 104 -6.17 24.19 2.94
N LEU A 105 -7.44 24.49 3.31
CA LEU A 105 -8.62 24.18 2.53
C LEU A 105 -9.28 25.48 2.04
N PRO A 106 -9.19 25.82 0.74
CA PRO A 106 -9.80 27.04 0.22
C PRO A 106 -11.31 27.13 0.49
N ASP A 107 -11.75 28.21 1.14
CA ASP A 107 -13.17 28.42 1.50
C ASP A 107 -14.11 28.33 0.30
N GLY A 108 -13.66 28.73 -0.90
CA GLY A 108 -14.45 28.64 -2.14
C GLY A 108 -14.79 27.21 -2.59
N LEU A 109 -14.15 26.19 -2.00
CA LEU A 109 -14.47 24.77 -2.24
C LEU A 109 -15.49 24.22 -1.23
N VAL A 110 -15.75 24.94 -0.14
CA VAL A 110 -16.62 24.51 0.95
C VAL A 110 -18.05 24.96 0.69
N PHE A 111 -18.97 24.00 0.64
CA PHE A 111 -20.41 24.28 0.51
C PHE A 111 -21.03 24.45 1.90
N HIS A 112 -21.84 25.49 2.07
CA HIS A 112 -22.58 25.76 3.29
C HIS A 112 -24.06 25.44 3.08
N VAL A 113 -24.59 24.50 3.86
CA VAL A 113 -25.99 24.07 3.81
C VAL A 113 -26.68 24.33 5.14
N ASN A 114 -27.87 24.95 5.10
CA ASN A 114 -28.60 25.41 6.28
C ASN A 114 -29.97 24.74 6.49
N TYR A 115 -30.33 23.75 5.67
CA TYR A 115 -31.68 23.15 5.66
C TYR A 115 -31.95 22.18 6.83
N LEU A 116 -30.94 21.87 7.65
CA LEU A 116 -31.05 20.99 8.83
C LEU A 116 -31.11 21.76 10.17
N GLY A 117 -31.38 23.07 10.15
CA GLY A 117 -31.58 23.87 11.37
C GLY A 117 -30.33 24.58 11.90
N GLY A 118 -29.24 24.58 11.14
CA GLY A 118 -27.99 25.30 11.41
C GLY A 118 -27.06 25.25 10.21
N ASP A 119 -26.03 26.10 10.17
CA ASP A 119 -25.03 26.07 9.09
C ASP A 119 -24.14 24.83 9.21
N GLN A 120 -24.03 24.08 8.13
CA GLN A 120 -23.17 22.91 8.01
C GLN A 120 -22.24 23.06 6.83
N SER A 121 -20.93 23.05 7.09
CA SER A 121 -19.90 23.02 6.07
C SER A 121 -19.72 21.60 5.53
N SER A 122 -19.75 21.46 4.20
CA SER A 122 -19.53 20.22 3.50
C SER A 122 -18.49 20.40 2.39
N PHE A 123 -17.45 19.59 2.42
CA PHE A 123 -16.48 19.46 1.34
C PHE A 123 -16.45 18.00 0.87
N THR A 124 -17.38 17.66 -0.02
CA THR A 124 -17.54 16.30 -0.55
C THR A 124 -17.97 16.34 -2.02
N LEU A 125 -17.47 15.39 -2.82
CA LEU A 125 -17.97 15.18 -4.18
C LEU A 125 -19.33 14.44 -4.19
N ASN A 126 -19.53 13.55 -3.22
CA ASN A 126 -20.77 12.79 -3.05
C ASN A 126 -21.74 13.55 -2.14
N PHE A 127 -23.05 13.39 -2.39
CA PHE A 127 -24.11 13.91 -1.54
C PHE A 127 -24.65 12.80 -0.62
N SER A 128 -25.84 12.26 -0.92
CA SER A 128 -26.46 11.18 -0.13
C SER A 128 -25.62 9.90 -0.17
N LYS A 129 -25.27 9.39 1.02
CA LYS A 129 -24.53 8.12 1.20
C LYS A 129 -24.90 7.48 2.53
N GLY A 130 -24.68 6.17 2.65
CA GLY A 130 -24.87 5.45 3.91
C GLY A 130 -23.85 5.87 4.98
N ALA A 131 -24.31 6.06 6.22
CA ALA A 131 -23.46 6.41 7.36
C ALA A 131 -22.94 5.18 8.15
N GLY A 132 -23.36 3.96 7.78
CA GLY A 132 -23.01 2.74 8.52
C GLY A 132 -21.50 2.53 8.67
N ASN A 133 -20.72 2.79 7.62
CA ASN A 133 -19.27 2.69 7.70
C ASN A 133 -18.64 3.75 8.62
N VAL A 134 -19.25 4.93 8.78
CA VAL A 134 -18.75 5.98 9.69
C VAL A 134 -18.93 5.49 11.13
N VAL A 135 -20.10 4.94 11.42
CA VAL A 135 -20.41 4.33 12.73
C VAL A 135 -19.48 3.14 13.01
N ALA A 136 -19.23 2.28 12.02
CA ALA A 136 -18.30 1.16 12.15
C ALA A 136 -16.85 1.62 12.41
N GLN A 137 -16.38 2.68 11.72
CA GLN A 137 -15.07 3.26 11.99
C GLN A 137 -14.99 3.78 13.43
N TYR A 138 -16.01 4.51 13.88
CA TYR A 138 -16.07 5.04 15.24
C TYR A 138 -16.09 3.93 16.28
N TYR A 139 -16.87 2.87 16.05
CA TYR A 139 -16.87 1.67 16.88
C TYR A 139 -15.47 1.07 17.00
N ASN A 140 -14.76 0.86 15.88
CA ASN A 140 -13.41 0.26 15.91
C ASN A 140 -12.41 1.15 16.66
N LEU A 141 -12.46 2.47 16.47
CA LEU A 141 -11.61 3.43 17.19
C LEU A 141 -11.80 3.29 18.71
N LEU A 142 -13.05 3.22 19.18
CA LEU A 142 -13.36 3.05 20.61
C LEU A 142 -13.05 1.64 21.12
N ARG A 143 -13.42 0.61 20.37
CA ARG A 143 -13.32 -0.80 20.77
C ARG A 143 -11.89 -1.28 20.87
N PHE A 144 -11.05 -0.87 19.93
CA PHE A 144 -9.65 -1.28 19.88
C PHE A 144 -8.76 -0.30 20.63
N GLY A 145 -9.02 1.00 20.53
CA GLY A 145 -8.10 2.03 20.99
C GLY A 145 -6.71 1.86 20.38
N PHE A 146 -5.73 2.57 20.92
CA PHE A 146 -4.36 2.50 20.40
C PHE A 146 -3.79 1.07 20.45
N ASP A 147 -3.86 0.41 21.62
CA ASP A 147 -3.25 -0.90 21.82
C ASP A 147 -3.91 -2.02 21.01
N GLY A 148 -5.21 -1.91 20.72
CA GLY A 148 -5.89 -2.89 19.86
C GLY A 148 -5.47 -2.76 18.40
N TYR A 149 -5.34 -1.54 17.88
CA TYR A 149 -4.79 -1.32 16.55
C TYR A 149 -3.33 -1.77 16.47
N ARG A 150 -2.49 -1.39 17.45
CA ARG A 150 -1.08 -1.84 17.54
C ARG A 150 -0.97 -3.36 17.47
N ARG A 151 -1.64 -4.09 18.35
CA ARG A 151 -1.61 -5.56 18.36
C ARG A 151 -2.06 -6.18 17.04
N THR A 152 -3.08 -5.59 16.40
CA THR A 152 -3.57 -6.07 15.11
C THR A 152 -2.53 -5.89 13.99
N MET A 153 -1.86 -4.74 13.96
CA MET A 153 -0.80 -4.46 12.98
C MET A 153 0.44 -5.30 13.24
N GLU A 154 0.87 -5.46 14.50
CA GLU A 154 1.97 -6.34 14.91
C GLU A 154 1.70 -7.78 14.49
N THR A 155 0.51 -8.33 14.79
CA THR A 155 0.15 -9.70 14.38
C THR A 155 0.16 -9.86 12.85
N SER A 156 -0.29 -8.83 12.12
CA SER A 156 -0.28 -8.87 10.65
C SER A 156 1.15 -8.79 10.10
N MET A 157 2.05 -8.04 10.75
CA MET A 157 3.47 -8.00 10.43
C MET A 157 4.13 -9.35 10.70
N GLU A 158 3.93 -9.95 11.87
CA GLU A 158 4.47 -11.28 12.22
C GLU A 158 4.08 -12.35 11.18
N ASN A 159 2.82 -12.34 10.72
CA ASN A 159 2.37 -13.26 9.67
C ASN A 159 2.99 -12.95 8.30
N ALA A 160 3.26 -11.68 8.00
CA ALA A 160 3.97 -11.29 6.78
C ALA A 160 5.46 -11.67 6.86
N ASP A 161 6.09 -11.52 8.02
CA ASP A 161 7.48 -11.90 8.27
C ASP A 161 7.67 -13.41 8.12
N TYR A 162 6.79 -14.22 8.70
CA TYR A 162 6.78 -15.66 8.46
C TYR A 162 6.67 -16.01 6.97
N LEU A 163 5.74 -15.36 6.24
CA LEU A 163 5.56 -15.61 4.82
C LEU A 163 6.80 -15.21 4.01
N ARG A 164 7.45 -14.09 4.37
CA ARG A 164 8.67 -13.61 3.74
C ARG A 164 9.81 -14.60 3.91
N GLU A 165 10.13 -14.97 5.15
CA GLU A 165 11.18 -15.94 5.48
C GLU A 165 10.92 -17.27 4.78
N ALA A 166 9.69 -17.78 4.85
CA ALA A 166 9.34 -19.05 4.25
C ALA A 166 9.43 -19.06 2.72
N LEU A 167 9.23 -17.91 2.05
CA LEU A 167 9.42 -17.77 0.60
C LEU A 167 10.90 -17.64 0.23
N GLU A 168 11.68 -16.88 1.01
CA GLU A 168 13.14 -16.77 0.84
C GLU A 168 13.83 -18.13 0.98
N ASP A 169 13.45 -18.91 2.00
CA ASP A 169 13.99 -20.25 2.27
C ASP A 169 13.75 -21.25 1.14
N THR A 170 12.76 -21.00 0.26
CA THR A 170 12.53 -21.86 -0.92
C THR A 170 13.56 -21.68 -2.02
N GLU A 171 14.35 -20.61 -1.95
CA GLU A 171 15.30 -20.16 -2.97
C GLU A 171 14.71 -19.83 -4.35
N PHE A 172 13.43 -20.07 -4.62
CA PHE A 172 12.77 -19.76 -5.90
C PHE A 172 12.50 -18.26 -6.11
N PHE A 173 12.38 -17.49 -5.03
CA PHE A 173 11.89 -16.12 -5.09
C PHE A 173 12.88 -15.11 -4.50
N ASP A 174 12.93 -13.92 -5.09
CA ASP A 174 13.52 -12.73 -4.51
C ASP A 174 12.44 -11.90 -3.83
N ILE A 175 12.66 -11.48 -2.58
CA ILE A 175 11.78 -10.53 -1.91
C ILE A 175 12.10 -9.10 -2.37
N VAL A 176 11.07 -8.36 -2.73
CA VAL A 176 11.18 -7.00 -3.31
C VAL A 176 10.43 -5.95 -2.49
N ASP A 177 9.97 -6.29 -1.28
CA ASP A 177 9.46 -5.34 -0.30
C ASP A 177 10.51 -4.94 0.77
N LYS A 178 10.18 -3.93 1.58
CA LYS A 178 11.02 -3.41 2.67
C LYS A 178 10.50 -3.74 4.07
N ALA A 179 9.49 -4.61 4.19
CA ALA A 179 8.81 -4.89 5.45
C ALA A 179 8.27 -3.63 6.18
N HIS A 180 7.95 -2.55 5.47
CA HIS A 180 7.33 -1.36 6.06
C HIS A 180 5.82 -1.54 6.34
N MET A 181 5.18 -2.51 5.68
CA MET A 181 3.76 -2.84 5.81
C MET A 181 3.56 -4.35 5.87
N PRO A 182 2.42 -4.83 6.41
CA PRO A 182 2.09 -6.26 6.46
C PRO A 182 1.66 -6.74 5.07
N LEU A 183 2.63 -6.87 4.19
CA LEU A 183 2.51 -7.48 2.88
C LEU A 183 3.86 -8.08 2.50
N VAL A 184 3.83 -9.02 1.56
CA VAL A 184 5.03 -9.60 0.96
C VAL A 184 4.93 -9.42 -0.54
N ALA A 185 5.93 -8.76 -1.12
CA ALA A 185 6.08 -8.63 -2.57
C ALA A 185 7.31 -9.41 -2.98
N PHE A 186 7.18 -10.27 -3.98
CA PHE A 186 8.26 -11.19 -4.38
C PHE A 186 8.25 -11.45 -5.89
N ALA A 187 9.43 -11.72 -6.44
CA ALA A 187 9.64 -12.03 -7.85
C ALA A 187 10.21 -13.45 -7.99
N LEU A 188 9.89 -14.14 -9.08
CA LEU A 188 10.52 -15.42 -9.41
C LEU A 188 11.94 -15.17 -9.92
N LYS A 189 12.94 -15.88 -9.37
CA LYS A 189 14.36 -15.69 -9.75
C LYS A 189 14.65 -16.15 -11.17
N ASP A 190 14.15 -17.33 -11.56
CA ASP A 190 14.31 -17.89 -12.90
C ASP A 190 12.96 -17.90 -13.63
N THR A 191 12.82 -17.05 -14.63
CA THR A 191 11.62 -16.93 -15.46
C THR A 191 11.75 -17.62 -16.82
N SER A 192 12.73 -18.52 -16.99
CA SER A 192 13.02 -19.17 -18.28
C SER A 192 11.92 -20.16 -18.72
N SER A 193 11.31 -20.86 -17.76
CA SER A 193 10.38 -21.96 -18.02
C SER A 193 8.92 -21.62 -17.74
N TYR A 194 8.67 -20.76 -16.76
CA TYR A 194 7.35 -20.27 -16.38
C TYR A 194 7.48 -18.91 -15.70
N SER A 195 6.37 -18.21 -15.54
CA SER A 195 6.31 -16.86 -14.99
C SER A 195 5.47 -16.78 -13.71
N CYS A 196 5.55 -15.64 -13.01
CA CYS A 196 4.64 -15.32 -11.90
C CYS A 196 3.15 -15.41 -12.29
N PHE A 197 2.81 -15.16 -13.55
CA PHE A 197 1.42 -15.29 -14.05
C PHE A 197 0.97 -16.77 -14.09
N ASP A 198 1.86 -17.69 -14.41
CA ASP A 198 1.56 -19.14 -14.40
C ASP A 198 1.35 -19.64 -12.97
N ILE A 199 2.16 -19.16 -12.02
CA ILE A 199 1.99 -19.45 -10.59
C ILE A 199 0.64 -18.91 -10.10
N GLN A 200 0.28 -17.67 -10.45
CA GLN A 200 -1.03 -17.09 -10.12
C GLN A 200 -2.18 -18.00 -10.60
N GLU A 201 -2.16 -18.46 -11.85
CA GLU A 201 -3.24 -19.30 -12.38
C GLU A 201 -3.32 -20.65 -11.67
N LYS A 202 -2.18 -21.26 -11.31
CA LYS A 202 -2.16 -22.49 -10.49
C LYS A 202 -2.74 -22.25 -9.09
N LEU A 203 -2.35 -21.17 -8.41
CA LEU A 203 -2.88 -20.81 -7.09
C LEU A 203 -4.39 -20.58 -7.09
N LYS A 204 -4.92 -19.98 -8.18
CA LYS A 204 -6.35 -19.76 -8.37
C LYS A 204 -7.16 -21.05 -8.36
N THR A 205 -6.61 -22.15 -8.87
CA THR A 205 -7.27 -23.48 -8.81
C THR A 205 -7.44 -24.01 -7.38
N ARG A 206 -6.66 -23.49 -6.43
CA ARG A 206 -6.75 -23.80 -4.99
C ARG A 206 -7.50 -22.72 -4.19
N GLY A 207 -8.14 -21.76 -4.88
CA GLY A 207 -8.94 -20.69 -4.27
C GLY A 207 -8.16 -19.46 -3.84
N TRP A 208 -6.84 -19.43 -4.02
CA TRP A 208 -6.02 -18.26 -3.71
C TRP A 208 -6.08 -17.23 -4.83
N ILE A 209 -6.24 -15.96 -4.46
CA ILE A 209 -6.10 -14.83 -5.38
C ILE A 209 -4.83 -14.09 -5.01
N VAL A 210 -3.71 -14.50 -5.61
CA VAL A 210 -2.41 -13.84 -5.44
C VAL A 210 -2.03 -13.17 -6.75
N PRO A 211 -2.20 -11.84 -6.87
CA PRO A 211 -1.98 -11.14 -8.12
C PRO A 211 -0.50 -11.13 -8.50
N ALA A 212 -0.23 -11.36 -9.78
CA ALA A 212 1.02 -11.07 -10.46
C ALA A 212 0.85 -9.85 -11.39
N TYR A 213 1.84 -8.97 -11.46
CA TYR A 213 1.81 -7.78 -12.32
C TYR A 213 3.21 -7.24 -12.62
N THR A 214 3.35 -6.54 -13.75
CA THR A 214 4.58 -5.82 -14.11
C THR A 214 4.74 -4.56 -13.26
N CYS A 215 5.96 -4.26 -12.84
CA CYS A 215 6.26 -3.04 -12.10
C CYS A 215 6.09 -1.77 -12.97
N SER A 216 6.07 -0.62 -12.29
CA SER A 216 5.89 0.70 -12.92
C SER A 216 7.07 1.12 -13.80
N LYS A 217 6.92 2.28 -14.43
CA LYS A 217 7.92 2.88 -15.32
C LYS A 217 9.32 2.88 -14.70
N GLY A 218 10.31 2.35 -15.43
CA GLY A 218 11.68 2.17 -14.98
C GLY A 218 12.01 0.76 -14.45
N ALA A 219 11.01 -0.09 -14.27
CA ALA A 219 11.15 -1.48 -13.83
C ALA A 219 10.19 -2.43 -14.56
N GLU A 220 9.74 -2.08 -15.78
CA GLU A 220 8.68 -2.81 -16.50
C GLU A 220 9.04 -4.27 -16.83
N SER A 221 10.34 -4.60 -16.88
CA SER A 221 10.81 -5.97 -17.08
C SER A 221 10.63 -6.87 -15.86
N MET A 222 10.37 -6.30 -14.68
CA MET A 222 10.18 -7.03 -13.44
C MET A 222 8.71 -7.37 -13.24
N VAL A 223 8.42 -8.66 -13.06
CA VAL A 223 7.08 -9.16 -12.73
C VAL A 223 7.09 -9.64 -11.29
N ILE A 224 6.20 -9.07 -10.47
CA ILE A 224 6.12 -9.39 -9.05
C ILE A 224 4.76 -9.99 -8.71
N MET A 225 4.74 -10.84 -7.68
CA MET A 225 3.54 -11.27 -6.98
C MET A 225 3.43 -10.52 -5.66
N ARG A 226 2.19 -10.28 -5.18
CA ARG A 226 1.97 -9.56 -3.92
C ARG A 226 0.88 -10.20 -3.06
N VAL A 227 1.23 -10.51 -1.81
CA VAL A 227 0.29 -10.98 -0.79
C VAL A 227 0.13 -9.88 0.26
N VAL A 228 -1.08 -9.35 0.43
CA VAL A 228 -1.39 -8.37 1.49
C VAL A 228 -1.91 -9.12 2.70
N VAL A 229 -1.24 -8.99 3.84
CA VAL A 229 -1.54 -9.69 5.08
C VAL A 229 -2.44 -8.81 5.95
N LYS A 230 -3.74 -9.13 5.94
CA LYS A 230 -4.76 -8.42 6.72
C LYS A 230 -5.02 -9.12 8.05
N GLN A 231 -5.80 -8.48 8.92
CA GLN A 231 -6.16 -8.96 10.25
C GLN A 231 -6.85 -10.36 10.27
N ASN A 232 -7.42 -10.80 9.15
CA ASN A 232 -8.06 -12.10 9.01
C ASN A 232 -7.18 -13.16 8.33
N PHE A 233 -5.92 -12.85 8.03
CA PHE A 233 -4.94 -13.78 7.47
C PHE A 233 -4.05 -14.30 8.61
N SER A 234 -4.26 -15.57 9.00
CA SER A 234 -3.54 -16.20 10.12
C SER A 234 -2.22 -16.82 9.69
N CYS A 235 -1.33 -17.09 10.65
CA CYS A 235 -0.10 -17.87 10.43
C CYS A 235 -0.39 -19.23 9.75
N GLN A 236 -1.49 -19.89 10.10
CA GLN A 236 -1.86 -21.15 9.47
C GLN A 236 -2.21 -20.97 7.98
N MET A 237 -2.87 -19.87 7.62
CA MET A 237 -3.12 -19.51 6.23
C MET A 237 -1.81 -19.18 5.49
N ALA A 238 -0.86 -18.52 6.16
CA ALA A 238 0.48 -18.29 5.59
C ALA A 238 1.18 -19.61 5.25
N LYS A 239 1.18 -20.57 6.18
CA LYS A 239 1.73 -21.93 5.96
C LYS A 239 1.07 -22.65 4.80
N MET A 240 -0.26 -22.63 4.74
CA MET A 240 -1.02 -23.23 3.65
C MET A 240 -0.67 -22.58 2.30
N LEU A 241 -0.56 -21.24 2.27
CA LEU A 241 -0.19 -20.52 1.07
C LEU A 241 1.20 -20.89 0.57
N VAL A 242 2.20 -20.96 1.45
CA VAL A 242 3.57 -21.38 1.07
C VAL A 242 3.57 -22.79 0.48
N GLN A 243 2.85 -23.73 1.11
CA GLN A 243 2.72 -25.10 0.59
C GLN A 243 2.05 -25.12 -0.78
N ASP A 244 1.01 -24.31 -1.00
CA ASP A 244 0.32 -24.23 -2.29
C ASP A 244 1.17 -23.55 -3.38
N ILE A 245 2.01 -22.58 -3.01
CA ILE A 245 3.02 -21.98 -3.90
C ILE A 245 4.04 -23.03 -4.34
N LEU A 246 4.60 -23.80 -3.38
CA LEU A 246 5.55 -24.87 -3.69
C LEU A 246 4.93 -25.95 -4.58
N HIS A 247 3.70 -26.38 -4.30
CA HIS A 247 2.99 -27.31 -5.17
C HIS A 247 2.78 -26.76 -6.58
N ALA A 248 2.48 -25.46 -6.72
CA ALA A 248 2.36 -24.81 -8.02
C ALA A 248 3.69 -24.81 -8.78
N VAL A 249 4.78 -24.42 -8.11
CA VAL A 249 6.14 -24.43 -8.67
C VAL A 249 6.55 -25.84 -9.11
N THR A 250 6.47 -26.85 -8.24
CA THR A 250 6.80 -28.23 -8.58
C THR A 250 5.95 -28.73 -9.76
N ALA A 251 4.66 -28.42 -9.79
CA ALA A 251 3.81 -28.79 -10.91
C ALA A 251 4.26 -28.13 -12.23
N LEU A 252 4.66 -26.85 -12.20
CA LEU A 252 5.13 -26.14 -13.39
C LEU A 252 6.48 -26.69 -13.88
N GLU A 253 7.41 -26.99 -12.98
CA GLU A 253 8.70 -27.62 -13.31
C GLU A 253 8.53 -29.01 -13.93
N HIS A 254 7.62 -29.83 -13.38
CA HIS A 254 7.29 -31.16 -13.93
C HIS A 254 6.56 -31.09 -15.28
N HIS A 255 6.00 -29.95 -15.68
CA HIS A 255 5.37 -29.78 -17.00
C HIS A 255 6.27 -29.07 -18.01
N ALA A 256 7.28 -28.32 -17.54
CA ALA A 256 8.29 -27.68 -18.40
C ALA A 256 9.09 -28.71 -19.21
N TRP A 257 9.35 -29.90 -18.66
CA TRP A 257 10.09 -30.94 -19.38
C TRP A 257 9.34 -31.51 -20.60
N PHE A 258 8.00 -31.52 -20.58
CA PHE A 258 7.19 -32.03 -21.69
C PHE A 258 7.19 -31.08 -22.91
N VAL A 259 7.58 -29.82 -22.73
CA VAL A 259 7.68 -28.83 -23.82
C VAL A 259 9.05 -28.91 -24.52
N HIS A 260 10.07 -29.48 -23.87
CA HIS A 260 11.43 -29.58 -24.43
C HIS A 260 11.72 -30.85 -25.26
N ILE A 261 10.74 -31.74 -25.47
CA ILE A 261 10.90 -32.80 -26.50
C ILE A 261 10.62 -32.18 -27.87
N SER A 262 11.60 -31.46 -28.42
CA SER A 262 11.62 -31.21 -29.87
C SER A 262 11.73 -32.55 -30.59
N PRO A 263 10.93 -32.82 -31.65
CA PRO A 263 11.13 -34.00 -32.45
C PRO A 263 12.51 -33.91 -33.10
N SER A 264 13.31 -34.97 -32.90
CA SER A 264 14.52 -35.22 -33.67
C SER A 264 14.20 -35.02 -35.15
N LYS A 265 14.85 -34.05 -35.79
CA LYS A 265 14.92 -34.00 -37.24
C LYS A 265 15.81 -35.15 -37.70
N GLU A 266 15.20 -36.29 -37.96
CA GLU A 266 15.72 -37.30 -38.88
C GLU A 266 14.71 -37.47 -40.02
N CYS A 267 14.94 -36.73 -41.12
CA CYS A 267 15.21 -37.23 -42.47
C CYS A 267 15.25 -36.05 -43.46
#